data_AF-A0A968C467-F1
#
_entry.id   AF-A0A968C467-F1
#
_cell.length_a   1.000
_cell.length_b   1.000
_cell.length_c   1.000
_cell.angle_alpha   90.00
_cell.angle_beta   90.00
_cell.angle_gamma   90.00
#
_symmetry.space_group_name_H-M   'P 1'
#
loop_
_entity.id
_entity.type
_entity.pdbx_description
1 polymer ?
#
loop_
_entity_poly.entity_id
_entity_poly.type
_entity_poly.pdbx_seq_one_letter_code
_entity_poly.pdbx_strand_id
1 'polypeptide(L)'
;MTEIDRINRKILQILESDGRISNTELASRAGLSASACLRRVQEMERSGVIRGYRALLDREAMGRGFTAIVGVALSNHQLDSQLTF
;
A
#
# COMPACT_ATOMS: atom_id res chain seq x y z
N MET A 1 -2.27 -1.15 18.07
CA MET A 1 -1.52 -0.98 16.80
C MET A 1 -1.01 -2.35 16.40
N THR A 2 -1.37 -2.87 15.22
CA THR A 2 -1.00 -4.24 14.83
C THR A 2 0.51 -4.35 14.70
N GLU A 3 1.13 -5.23 15.49
CA GLU A 3 2.57 -5.37 15.47
C GLU A 3 3.02 -6.08 14.18
N ILE A 4 3.93 -5.46 13.44
CA ILE A 4 4.49 -6.02 12.21
C ILE A 4 5.62 -6.97 12.60
N ASP A 5 5.25 -8.21 12.93
CA ASP A 5 6.21 -9.30 13.16
C ASP A 5 6.80 -9.84 11.84
N ARG A 6 7.75 -10.77 11.95
CA ARG A 6 8.44 -11.37 10.79
C ARG A 6 7.46 -12.06 9.82
N ILE A 7 6.41 -12.67 10.35
CA ILE A 7 5.42 -13.41 9.55
C ILE A 7 4.50 -12.43 8.81
N ASN A 8 4.05 -11.37 9.48
CA ASN A 8 3.26 -10.31 8.85
C ASN A 8 4.03 -9.64 7.71
N ARG A 9 5.32 -9.35 7.88
CA ARG A 9 6.17 -8.85 6.76
C ARG A 9 6.21 -9.80 5.58
N LYS A 10 6.34 -11.12 5.84
CA LYS A 10 6.37 -12.12 4.78
C LYS A 10 5.04 -12.20 4.04
N ILE A 11 3.92 -12.15 4.75
CA ILE A 11 2.58 -12.10 4.16
C ILE A 11 2.44 -10.86 3.27
N LEU A 12 2.84 -9.68 3.76
CA LEU A 12 2.77 -8.42 3.01
C LEU A 12 3.64 -8.45 1.75
N GLN A 13 4.87 -8.96 1.83
CA GLN A 13 5.73 -9.13 0.65
C GLN A 13 5.08 -10.01 -0.43
N ILE A 14 4.44 -11.11 -0.02
CA ILE A 14 3.74 -11.98 -0.98
C ILE A 14 2.55 -11.24 -1.59
N LEU A 15 1.72 -10.58 -0.78
CA LEU A 15 0.55 -9.82 -1.24
C LEU A 15 0.90 -8.61 -2.11
N GLU A 16 2.04 -7.94 -1.88
CA GLU A 16 2.53 -6.87 -2.74
C GLU A 16 2.89 -7.39 -4.14
N SER A 17 3.48 -8.59 -4.22
CA SER A 17 3.82 -9.22 -5.50
C SER A 17 2.61 -9.81 -6.22
N ASP A 18 1.70 -10.45 -5.47
CA ASP A 18 0.48 -11.04 -5.99
C ASP A 18 -0.67 -10.82 -5.00
N GLY A 19 -1.42 -9.74 -5.22
CA GLY A 19 -2.58 -9.39 -4.40
C GLY A 19 -3.82 -10.25 -4.66
N ARG A 20 -3.79 -11.15 -5.66
CA ARG A 20 -4.90 -12.07 -5.99
C ARG A 20 -4.64 -13.50 -5.53
N ILE A 21 -3.51 -13.77 -4.89
CA ILE A 21 -3.15 -15.09 -4.38
C ILE A 21 -4.25 -15.64 -3.45
N SER A 22 -4.54 -16.93 -3.57
CA SER A 22 -5.50 -17.57 -2.67
C SER A 22 -4.97 -17.61 -1.23
N ASN A 23 -5.85 -17.50 -0.24
CA ASN A 23 -5.43 -17.58 1.17
C ASN A 23 -4.74 -18.92 1.48
N THR A 24 -5.15 -20.02 0.85
CA THR A 24 -4.54 -21.35 1.03
C THR A 24 -3.09 -21.37 0.58
N GLU A 25 -2.80 -20.76 -0.57
CA GLU A 25 -1.44 -20.69 -1.10
C GLU A 25 -0.59 -19.65 -0.38
N LEU A 26 -1.17 -18.50 -0.02
CA LEU A 26 -0.54 -17.50 0.82
C LEU A 26 -0.09 -18.11 2.16
N ALA A 27 -0.96 -18.89 2.80
CA ALA A 27 -0.66 -19.59 4.04
C ALA A 27 0.47 -20.60 3.87
N SER A 28 0.44 -21.39 2.79
CA SER A 28 1.52 -22.34 2.44
C SER A 28 2.87 -21.62 2.30
N ARG A 29 2.92 -20.54 1.51
CA ARG A 29 4.14 -19.75 1.29
C ARG A 29 4.60 -19.04 2.57
N ALA A 30 3.68 -18.55 3.39
CA ALA A 30 3.98 -17.90 4.66
C ALA A 30 4.44 -18.88 5.76
N GLY A 31 4.12 -20.17 5.64
CA GLY A 31 4.40 -21.20 6.66
C GLY A 31 3.37 -21.20 7.78
N LEU A 32 2.10 -20.95 7.45
CA LEU A 32 0.97 -20.89 8.39
C LEU A 32 -0.14 -21.87 7.98
N SER A 33 -1.03 -22.16 8.93
CA SER A 33 -2.34 -22.72 8.57
C SER A 33 -3.20 -21.67 7.87
N ALA A 34 -4.13 -22.11 7.02
CA ALA A 34 -5.03 -21.23 6.27
C ALA A 34 -5.85 -20.31 7.19
N SER A 35 -6.31 -20.80 8.35
CA SER A 35 -7.07 -20.01 9.32
C SER A 35 -6.21 -18.96 10.04
N ALA A 36 -4.96 -19.28 10.37
CA ALA A 36 -4.05 -18.34 11.01
C ALA A 36 -3.63 -17.22 10.04
N CYS A 37 -3.41 -17.55 8.76
CA CYS A 37 -3.10 -16.57 7.73
C CYS A 37 -4.27 -15.61 7.51
N LEU A 38 -5.49 -16.14 7.36
CA LEU A 38 -6.69 -15.33 7.15
C LEU A 38 -6.91 -14.32 8.28
N ARG A 39 -6.79 -14.76 9.54
CA ARG A 39 -6.95 -13.88 10.70
C ARG A 39 -5.93 -12.73 10.71
N ARG A 40 -4.67 -13.03 10.41
CA ARG A 40 -3.60 -12.01 10.34
C ARG A 40 -3.85 -11.01 9.22
N VAL A 41 -4.25 -11.46 8.03
CA VAL A 41 -4.62 -10.58 6.91
C VAL A 41 -5.78 -9.66 7.31
N GLN A 42 -6.86 -10.21 7.87
CA GLN A 42 -8.02 -9.42 8.32
C GLN A 42 -7.67 -8.40 9.41
N GLU A 43 -6.71 -8.70 10.28
CA GLU A 43 -6.26 -7.77 11.31
C GLU A 43 -5.39 -6.64 10.73
N MET A 44 -4.53 -6.97 9.75
CA MET A 44 -3.78 -5.96 8.99
C MET A 44 -4.69 -5.08 8.13
N GLU A 45 -5.78 -5.61 7.59
CA GLU A 45 -6.81 -4.82 6.90
C GLU A 45 -7.56 -3.90 7.87
N ARG A 46 -8.05 -4.44 8.99
CA ARG A 46 -8.78 -3.67 10.01
C ARG A 46 -7.95 -2.56 10.65
N SER A 47 -6.64 -2.78 10.80
CA SER A 47 -5.71 -1.78 11.34
C SER A 47 -5.24 -0.75 10.31
N GLY A 48 -5.61 -0.92 9.03
CA GLY A 48 -5.21 -0.02 7.95
C GLY A 48 -3.79 -0.23 7.42
N VAL A 49 -3.09 -1.28 7.86
CA VAL A 49 -1.80 -1.69 7.27
C VAL A 49 -2.02 -2.10 5.81
N ILE A 50 -3.05 -2.91 5.55
CA ILE A 50 -3.53 -3.19 4.19
C ILE A 50 -4.66 -2.20 3.90
N ARG A 51 -4.39 -1.22 3.03
CA ARG A 51 -5.36 -0.19 2.66
C ARG A 51 -6.36 -0.63 1.58
N GLY A 52 -6.05 -1.69 0.87
CA GLY A 52 -6.89 -2.23 -0.20
C GLY A 52 -6.09 -2.90 -1.29
N TYR A 53 -6.81 -3.53 -2.22
CA TYR A 53 -6.27 -4.26 -3.35
C TYR A 53 -6.66 -3.55 -4.65
N ARG A 54 -5.74 -3.47 -5.61
CA ARG A 54 -5.97 -2.76 -6.88
C ARG A 54 -5.44 -3.57 -8.05
N ALA A 55 -6.11 -3.44 -9.19
CA ALA A 55 -5.57 -3.92 -10.46
C ALA A 55 -4.45 -3.00 -10.94
N LEU A 56 -3.36 -3.58 -11.42
CA LEU A 56 -2.35 -2.86 -12.19
C LEU A 56 -2.81 -2.87 -13.65
N LEU A 57 -3.13 -1.69 -14.18
CA LEU A 57 -3.68 -1.54 -15.52
C LEU A 57 -2.62 -0.95 -16.44
N ASP A 58 -2.57 -1.46 -17.67
CA ASP A 58 -1.81 -0.86 -18.75
C ASP A 58 -2.47 0.47 -19.15
N ARG A 59 -1.73 1.57 -19.02
CA ARG A 59 -2.23 2.91 -19.36
C ARG A 59 -2.26 3.15 -20.86
N GLU A 60 -1.35 2.57 -21.62
CA GLU A 60 -1.27 2.72 -23.07
C GLU A 60 -2.42 1.99 -23.75
N ALA A 61 -2.66 0.74 -23.37
CA ALA A 61 -3.80 -0.05 -23.85
C ALA A 61 -5.16 0.61 -23.53
N MET A 62 -5.22 1.43 -22.47
CA MET A 62 -6.40 2.19 -22.07
C MET A 62 -6.53 3.58 -22.74
N GLY A 63 -5.66 3.91 -23.69
CA GLY A 63 -5.65 5.21 -24.37
C GLY A 63 -5.24 6.40 -23.48
N ARG A 64 -4.58 6.12 -22.35
CA ARG A 64 -4.12 7.11 -21.34
C ARG A 64 -2.60 7.10 -21.19
N GLY A 65 -1.88 6.97 -22.30
CA GLY A 65 -0.41 6.86 -22.30
C GLY A 65 0.35 8.12 -21.89
N PHE A 66 -0.33 9.29 -21.85
CA PHE A 66 0.31 10.54 -21.46
C PHE A 66 0.28 10.75 -19.93
N THR A 67 1.45 10.94 -19.33
CA THR A 67 1.61 11.32 -17.92
C THR A 67 2.42 12.60 -17.84
N ALA A 68 1.84 13.67 -17.26
CA ALA A 68 2.54 14.93 -17.01
C ALA A 68 2.86 15.09 -15.52
N ILE A 69 4.09 15.53 -15.22
CA ILE A 69 4.51 15.92 -13.88
C ILE A 69 4.59 17.45 -13.88
N VAL A 70 3.79 18.11 -13.04
CA VAL A 70 3.77 19.57 -12.93
C VAL A 70 4.53 19.98 -11.67
N GLY A 71 5.64 20.69 -11.85
CA GLY A 71 6.35 21.34 -10.76
C GLY A 71 5.73 22.70 -10.47
N VAL A 72 5.19 22.88 -9.26
CA VAL A 72 4.72 24.19 -8.79
C VAL A 72 5.80 24.76 -7.88
N ALA A 73 6.41 25.87 -8.29
CA ALA A 73 7.27 26.68 -7.44
C ALA A 73 6.45 27.88 -6.95
N LEU A 74 6.34 28.06 -5.64
CA LEU A 74 5.77 29.27 -5.07
C LEU A 74 6.75 30.42 -5.30
N SER A 75 6.46 31.27 -6.28
CA SER A 75 7.12 32.57 -6.40
C SER A 75 6.52 33.48 -5.33
N ASN A 76 7.36 34.02 -4.45
CA ASN A 76 7.04 34.92 -3.35
C ASN A 76 6.61 34.27 -2.02
N HIS A 77 7.61 33.82 -1.25
CA HIS A 77 7.56 34.07 0.18
C HIS A 77 7.84 35.56 0.36
N GLN A 78 6.81 36.39 0.35
CA GLN A 78 6.94 37.71 0.94
C GLN A 78 7.21 37.45 2.42
N LEU A 79 8.45 37.71 2.83
CA LEU A 79 8.94 37.53 4.19
C LEU A 79 8.43 38.68 5.08
N ASP A 80 7.18 39.10 4.91
CA ASP A 80 6.57 40.26 5.60
C ASP A 80 5.43 39.80 6.52
N SER A 81 5.72 38.84 7.39
CA SER A 81 4.93 38.65 8.61
C SER A 81 5.79 38.18 9.79
N GLN A 82 7.09 38.50 9.78
CA GLN A 82 7.79 38.76 11.03
C GLN A 82 7.53 40.25 11.33
N LEU A 83 6.99 40.54 12.51
CA LEU A 83 6.58 41.86 13.00
C LEU A 83 5.13 42.28 12.72
N THR A 84 4.17 41.54 13.25
CA THR A 84 3.08 42.23 13.96
C THR A 84 2.80 41.47 15.25
N PHE A 85 3.17 42.13 16.34
CA PHE A 85 2.87 41.78 17.72
C PHE A 85 1.37 41.71 17.96
#